data_AF-A0A952NDE2-F1
#
_entry.id   AF-A0A952NDE2-F1
#
_cell.length_a   1.000
_cell.length_b   1.000
_cell.length_c   1.000
_cell.angle_alpha   90.00
_cell.angle_beta   90.00
_cell.angle_gamma   90.00
#
_symmetry.space_group_name_H-M   'P 1'
#
loop_
_entity.id
_entity.type
_entity.pdbx_description
1 polymer ?
#
loop_
_entity_poly.entity_id
_entity_poly.type
_entity_poly.pdbx_seq_one_letter_code
_entity_poly.pdbx_strand_id
1 'polypeptide(L)'
;MTKGIVLFCASATLMFSNSSHALLSMGGISGGGGNVIYATAPAKPHDVSFVETRIKTAKPVVLEYLSQKEQQYRGGGMDSNQAAVFAPLFSKNHQVSEKAANIELKVKTTESCFDQKGHEFDGSILATDVDDVCMSAKRIAEKVELTELDAQSAALMIHEFIEFFGLSDEEAIQIQVLALGHFQAPAPASVTSTANGLTLDQELCIAVKSLFGRDDYTPRATVQDIKILIEKGANPNSACIDVDGRTHHLSTPMHLAVSKSHAISDAEEVALFMLGLSNPVPDIRSFDGQSNYNVHEVTPFMTTALFGASQTVFDKVLALNPDLNLKSQRETHYPDGRIFVDYSSIKTPLGAAIWASLWQRAEQLVLAGSDCSDIGYYYIPGQGLMPHVSALAQATDVGAPTGFLDFLKAQGCH
;
A
#
# COMPACT_ATOMS: atom_id res chain seq x y z
N MET A 1 -85.36 -6.59 -62.03
CA MET A 1 -84.93 -6.37 -60.63
C MET A 1 -83.57 -7.02 -60.47
N THR A 2 -82.56 -6.19 -60.37
CA THR A 2 -81.14 -6.53 -60.50
C THR A 2 -80.54 -6.93 -59.16
N LYS A 3 -79.56 -7.85 -59.25
CA LYS A 3 -78.84 -8.57 -58.20
C LYS A 3 -78.04 -7.66 -57.26
N GLY A 4 -77.74 -8.17 -56.06
CA GLY A 4 -76.67 -7.68 -55.19
C GLY A 4 -76.24 -8.74 -54.17
N ILE A 5 -75.21 -9.52 -54.52
CA ILE A 5 -74.51 -10.46 -53.65
C ILE A 5 -73.42 -9.67 -52.92
N VAL A 6 -73.41 -9.68 -51.58
CA VAL A 6 -72.36 -9.07 -50.76
C VAL A 6 -71.36 -10.16 -50.36
N LEU A 7 -70.13 -10.02 -50.84
CA LEU A 7 -68.98 -10.87 -50.54
C LEU A 7 -68.18 -10.20 -49.40
N PHE A 8 -68.13 -10.81 -48.22
CA PHE A 8 -67.27 -10.37 -47.12
C PHE A 8 -65.88 -11.03 -47.26
N CYS A 9 -64.86 -10.22 -47.57
CA CYS A 9 -63.46 -10.62 -47.47
C CYS A 9 -63.03 -10.62 -46.01
N ALA A 10 -62.72 -11.79 -45.47
CA ALA A 10 -61.98 -11.94 -44.22
C ALA A 10 -60.48 -11.84 -44.52
N SER A 11 -59.88 -10.68 -44.27
CA SER A 11 -58.43 -10.51 -44.25
C SER A 11 -57.86 -11.09 -42.95
N ALA A 12 -57.19 -12.23 -43.06
CA ALA A 12 -56.38 -12.79 -41.98
C ALA A 12 -55.10 -11.96 -41.84
N THR A 13 -55.04 -11.11 -40.80
CA THR A 13 -53.82 -10.40 -40.42
C THR A 13 -52.89 -11.37 -39.69
N LEU A 14 -51.87 -11.85 -40.38
CA LEU A 14 -50.70 -12.51 -39.78
C LEU A 14 -49.96 -11.48 -38.91
N MET A 15 -50.15 -11.57 -37.59
CA MET A 15 -49.30 -10.91 -36.60
C MET A 15 -47.96 -11.66 -36.57
N PHE A 16 -46.98 -11.20 -37.36
CA PHE A 16 -45.60 -11.55 -37.13
C PHE A 16 -45.15 -10.79 -35.88
N SER A 17 -45.05 -11.51 -34.76
CA SER A 17 -44.30 -11.09 -33.59
C SER A 17 -42.83 -10.98 -33.99
N ASN A 18 -42.42 -9.81 -34.46
CA ASN A 18 -41.01 -9.45 -34.48
C ASN A 18 -40.59 -9.33 -33.01
N SER A 19 -39.89 -10.35 -32.53
CA SER A 19 -39.04 -10.24 -31.36
C SER A 19 -37.97 -9.21 -31.68
N SER A 20 -38.29 -7.93 -31.43
CA SER A 20 -37.29 -6.90 -31.29
C SER A 20 -36.43 -7.28 -30.09
N HIS A 21 -35.38 -8.08 -30.34
CA HIS A 21 -34.18 -7.96 -29.55
C HIS A 21 -33.78 -6.50 -29.67
N ALA A 22 -34.13 -5.73 -28.65
CA ALA A 22 -33.52 -4.44 -28.41
C ALA A 22 -32.03 -4.71 -28.20
N LEU A 23 -31.31 -4.75 -29.31
CA LEU A 23 -29.91 -4.38 -29.33
C LEU A 23 -29.90 -2.96 -28.75
N LEU A 24 -29.55 -2.92 -27.46
CA LEU A 24 -29.18 -1.71 -26.75
C LEU A 24 -28.33 -0.89 -27.71
N SER A 25 -28.91 0.20 -28.19
CA SER A 25 -28.20 1.27 -28.88
C SER A 25 -27.21 1.84 -27.88
N MET A 26 -26.05 1.20 -27.77
CA MET A 26 -24.95 1.67 -26.94
C MET A 26 -24.56 3.05 -27.47
N GLY A 27 -24.72 4.06 -26.62
CA GLY A 27 -24.24 5.41 -26.87
C GLY A 27 -22.75 5.35 -27.20
N GLY A 28 -22.30 6.29 -28.04
CA GLY A 28 -21.00 6.31 -28.70
C GLY A 28 -19.88 5.72 -27.84
N ILE A 29 -19.47 4.52 -28.20
CA ILE A 29 -18.38 3.79 -27.54
C ILE A 29 -17.11 4.60 -27.78
N SER A 30 -16.69 5.33 -26.74
CA SER A 30 -15.32 5.81 -26.60
C SER A 30 -14.37 4.64 -26.83
N GLY A 31 -13.15 4.90 -27.29
CA GLY A 31 -12.16 3.86 -27.57
C GLY A 31 -11.91 2.90 -26.39
N GLY A 32 -12.28 3.29 -25.17
CA GLY A 32 -12.31 2.42 -24.00
C GLY A 32 -10.94 2.29 -23.35
N GLY A 33 -10.13 3.35 -23.34
CA GLY A 33 -8.77 3.31 -22.83
C GLY A 33 -8.38 4.61 -22.13
N GLY A 34 -7.89 4.48 -20.90
CA GLY A 34 -7.43 5.57 -20.06
C GLY A 34 -5.91 5.69 -19.96
N ASN A 35 -5.46 6.87 -19.53
CA ASN A 35 -4.07 7.11 -19.13
C ASN A 35 -4.02 7.57 -17.67
N VAL A 36 -2.86 7.41 -17.03
CA VAL A 36 -2.59 8.12 -15.77
C VAL A 36 -2.65 9.63 -16.01
N ILE A 37 -3.12 10.40 -15.03
CA ILE A 37 -3.36 11.85 -15.20
C ILE A 37 -2.50 12.63 -14.20
N TYR A 38 -1.85 13.70 -14.68
CA TYR A 38 -1.02 14.58 -13.86
C TYR A 38 0.11 13.87 -13.07
N ALA A 39 0.55 12.70 -13.53
CA ALA A 39 1.58 11.94 -12.83
C ALA A 39 2.97 12.59 -12.97
N THR A 40 3.74 12.56 -11.87
CA THR A 40 5.16 12.91 -11.89
C THR A 40 5.94 11.77 -12.52
N ALA A 41 6.75 12.05 -13.55
CA ALA A 41 7.58 11.03 -14.18
C ALA A 41 8.71 10.58 -13.23
N PRO A 42 8.97 9.27 -13.09
CA PRO A 42 10.01 8.80 -12.19
C PRO A 42 11.41 9.11 -12.75
N ALA A 43 12.39 9.28 -11.86
CA ALA A 43 13.79 9.50 -12.28
C ALA A 43 14.37 8.30 -13.06
N LYS A 44 13.86 7.09 -12.80
CA LYS A 44 14.12 5.84 -13.52
C LYS A 44 12.86 4.98 -13.51
N PRO A 45 12.59 4.20 -14.56
CA PRO A 45 11.47 3.26 -14.56
C PRO A 45 11.50 2.32 -13.35
N HIS A 46 10.33 2.04 -12.79
CA HIS A 46 10.17 1.11 -11.69
C HIS A 46 10.25 -0.35 -12.12
N ASP A 47 10.47 -1.24 -11.16
CA ASP A 47 10.34 -2.68 -11.41
C ASP A 47 8.89 -3.02 -11.78
N VAL A 48 8.69 -3.68 -12.92
CA VAL A 48 7.35 -3.92 -13.46
C VAL A 48 6.56 -4.93 -12.62
N SER A 49 7.22 -5.90 -11.99
CA SER A 49 6.55 -6.89 -11.12
C SER A 49 6.06 -6.25 -9.83
N PHE A 50 6.83 -5.28 -9.32
CA PHE A 50 6.43 -4.44 -8.22
C PHE A 50 5.18 -3.60 -8.58
N VAL A 51 5.19 -2.92 -9.72
CA VAL A 51 4.03 -2.14 -10.20
C VAL A 51 2.80 -3.02 -10.43
N GLU A 52 2.97 -4.22 -11.01
CA GLU A 52 1.89 -5.19 -11.19
C GLU A 52 1.22 -5.54 -9.85
N THR A 53 2.03 -5.78 -8.82
CA THR A 53 1.56 -6.09 -7.47
C THR A 53 0.75 -4.93 -6.92
N ARG A 54 1.24 -3.68 -7.02
CA ARG A 54 0.53 -2.49 -6.53
C ARG A 54 -0.83 -2.30 -7.22
N ILE A 55 -0.89 -2.46 -8.53
CA ILE A 55 -2.13 -2.39 -9.32
C ILE A 55 -3.14 -3.43 -8.82
N LYS A 56 -2.72 -4.70 -8.65
CA LYS A 56 -3.60 -5.77 -8.17
C LYS A 56 -4.12 -5.48 -6.75
N THR A 57 -3.26 -4.97 -5.87
CA THR A 57 -3.65 -4.62 -4.50
C THR A 57 -4.55 -3.39 -4.41
N ALA A 58 -4.63 -2.57 -5.46
CA ALA A 58 -5.51 -1.41 -5.48
C ALA A 58 -6.99 -1.78 -5.69
N LYS A 59 -7.30 -2.96 -6.27
CA LYS A 59 -8.69 -3.34 -6.59
C LYS A 59 -9.63 -3.31 -5.37
N PRO A 60 -9.30 -3.93 -4.22
CA PRO A 60 -10.16 -3.84 -3.03
C PRO A 60 -10.44 -2.39 -2.59
N VAL A 61 -9.42 -1.52 -2.63
CA VAL A 61 -9.52 -0.09 -2.28
C VAL A 61 -10.48 0.63 -3.23
N VAL A 62 -10.37 0.35 -4.52
CA VAL A 62 -11.27 0.88 -5.55
C VAL A 62 -12.71 0.44 -5.34
N LEU A 63 -12.94 -0.83 -5.02
CA LEU A 63 -14.29 -1.36 -4.75
C LEU A 63 -14.92 -0.71 -3.51
N GLU A 64 -14.13 -0.52 -2.45
CA GLU A 64 -14.57 0.20 -1.26
C GLU A 64 -14.92 1.65 -1.59
N TYR A 65 -14.05 2.36 -2.32
CA TYR A 65 -14.30 3.74 -2.76
C TYR A 65 -15.62 3.85 -3.54
N LEU A 66 -15.85 2.97 -4.53
CA LEU A 66 -17.09 2.95 -5.31
C LEU A 66 -18.30 2.66 -4.43
N SER A 67 -18.19 1.75 -3.45
CA SER A 67 -19.26 1.46 -2.50
C SER A 67 -19.60 2.66 -1.62
N GLN A 68 -18.58 3.33 -1.06
CA GLN A 68 -18.76 4.53 -0.25
C GLN A 68 -19.40 5.67 -1.07
N LYS A 69 -18.94 5.89 -2.31
CA LYS A 69 -19.50 6.91 -3.20
C LYS A 69 -20.93 6.57 -3.61
N GLU A 70 -21.24 5.31 -3.87
CA GLU A 70 -22.62 4.87 -4.14
C GLU A 70 -23.55 5.15 -2.95
N GLN A 71 -23.10 4.86 -1.72
CA GLN A 71 -23.85 5.15 -0.49
C GLN A 71 -24.04 6.66 -0.29
N GLN A 72 -22.99 7.47 -0.46
CA GLN A 72 -23.07 8.93 -0.34
C GLN A 72 -24.05 9.52 -1.37
N TYR A 73 -24.01 9.05 -2.63
CA TYR A 73 -24.92 9.51 -3.67
C TYR A 73 -26.38 9.18 -3.32
N ARG A 74 -26.67 7.91 -2.96
CA ARG A 74 -28.03 7.46 -2.65
C ARG A 74 -28.59 8.07 -1.36
N GLY A 75 -27.72 8.31 -0.38
CA GLY A 75 -28.08 8.96 0.88
C GLY A 75 -28.18 10.48 0.81
N GLY A 76 -27.85 11.11 -0.32
CA GLY A 76 -27.80 12.56 -0.47
C GLY A 76 -26.66 13.24 0.33
N GLY A 77 -25.60 12.49 0.65
CA GLY A 77 -24.43 12.98 1.38
C GLY A 77 -23.34 13.59 0.49
N MET A 78 -23.49 13.55 -0.84
CA MET A 78 -22.61 14.25 -1.78
C MET A 78 -23.03 15.71 -1.93
N ASP A 79 -22.06 16.61 -2.09
CA ASP A 79 -22.36 17.96 -2.57
C ASP A 79 -22.94 17.94 -3.99
N SER A 80 -23.59 19.04 -4.40
CA SER A 80 -24.30 19.10 -5.67
C SER A 80 -23.40 18.88 -6.89
N ASN A 81 -22.13 19.28 -6.83
CA ASN A 81 -21.20 19.14 -7.95
C ASN A 81 -20.74 17.68 -8.07
N GLN A 82 -20.36 17.05 -6.95
CA GLN A 82 -20.01 15.63 -6.94
C GLN A 82 -21.20 14.76 -7.35
N ALA A 83 -22.40 15.05 -6.83
CA ALA A 83 -23.60 14.32 -7.18
C ALA A 83 -23.88 14.38 -8.69
N ALA A 84 -23.70 15.54 -9.33
CA ALA A 84 -23.86 15.67 -10.77
C ALA A 84 -22.86 14.82 -11.57
N VAL A 85 -21.60 14.77 -11.14
CA VAL A 85 -20.54 13.97 -11.78
C VAL A 85 -20.81 12.46 -11.64
N PHE A 86 -21.25 12.00 -10.47
CA PHE A 86 -21.51 10.58 -10.21
C PHE A 86 -22.92 10.11 -10.63
N ALA A 87 -23.83 11.02 -10.96
CA ALA A 87 -25.20 10.68 -11.34
C ALA A 87 -25.29 9.69 -12.51
N PRO A 88 -24.53 9.83 -13.62
CA PRO A 88 -24.61 8.88 -14.73
C PRO A 88 -24.26 7.44 -14.31
N LEU A 89 -23.32 7.30 -13.37
CA LEU A 89 -22.87 6.01 -12.85
C LEU A 89 -23.91 5.36 -11.92
N PHE A 90 -24.43 6.09 -10.93
CA PHE A 90 -25.24 5.50 -9.85
C PHE A 90 -26.76 5.60 -10.04
N SER A 91 -27.25 6.46 -10.94
CA SER A 91 -28.69 6.61 -11.19
C SER A 91 -29.29 5.44 -11.97
N LYS A 92 -28.53 4.87 -12.92
CA LYS A 92 -28.99 3.79 -13.80
C LYS A 92 -28.59 2.40 -13.31
N ASN A 93 -27.45 2.31 -12.62
CA ASN A 93 -26.90 1.04 -12.17
C ASN A 93 -27.07 0.91 -10.65
N HIS A 94 -27.90 -0.04 -10.26
CA HIS A 94 -27.89 -0.56 -8.89
C HIS A 94 -26.67 -1.49 -8.76
N GLN A 95 -25.92 -1.35 -7.67
CA GLN A 95 -24.82 -2.26 -7.31
C GLN A 95 -23.59 -2.13 -8.22
N VAL A 96 -23.14 -0.90 -8.48
CA VAL A 96 -21.92 -0.64 -9.27
C VAL A 96 -20.72 -1.33 -8.64
N SER A 97 -20.57 -1.23 -7.31
CA SER A 97 -19.48 -1.86 -6.56
C SER A 97 -19.50 -3.40 -6.65
N GLU A 98 -20.68 -4.02 -6.55
CA GLU A 98 -20.84 -5.48 -6.67
C GLU A 98 -20.49 -5.98 -8.08
N LYS A 99 -20.96 -5.27 -9.11
CA LYS A 99 -20.62 -5.61 -10.50
C LYS A 99 -19.12 -5.42 -10.77
N ALA A 100 -18.52 -4.34 -10.29
CA ALA A 100 -17.10 -4.08 -10.42
C ALA A 100 -16.24 -5.15 -9.73
N ALA A 101 -16.73 -5.74 -8.64
CA ALA A 101 -16.04 -6.83 -7.96
C ALA A 101 -15.82 -8.05 -8.88
N ASN A 102 -16.78 -8.32 -9.77
CA ASN A 102 -16.77 -9.45 -10.69
C ASN A 102 -15.98 -9.21 -11.98
N ILE A 103 -15.59 -7.97 -12.29
CA ILE A 103 -14.76 -7.65 -13.46
C ILE A 103 -13.35 -8.23 -13.25
N GLU A 104 -12.82 -9.01 -14.18
CA GLU A 104 -11.44 -9.51 -14.08
C GLU A 104 -10.46 -8.36 -14.34
N LEU A 105 -9.46 -8.21 -13.47
CA LEU A 105 -8.39 -7.23 -13.67
C LEU A 105 -7.15 -7.94 -14.22
N LYS A 106 -6.89 -7.74 -15.51
CA LYS A 106 -5.70 -8.25 -16.20
C LYS A 106 -4.61 -7.20 -16.17
N VAL A 107 -3.52 -7.50 -15.47
CA VAL A 107 -2.35 -6.61 -15.41
C VAL A 107 -1.26 -7.12 -16.34
N LYS A 108 -0.92 -6.33 -17.36
CA LYS A 108 0.08 -6.67 -18.36
C LYS A 108 1.46 -6.14 -17.96
N THR A 109 2.45 -7.03 -17.90
CA THR A 109 3.82 -6.70 -17.50
C THR A 109 4.78 -6.51 -18.69
N THR A 110 4.44 -7.00 -19.87
CA THR A 110 5.34 -6.95 -21.04
C THR A 110 4.89 -5.98 -22.12
N GLU A 111 3.61 -5.60 -22.13
CA GLU A 111 2.99 -4.83 -23.20
C GLU A 111 1.95 -3.81 -22.69
N SER A 112 1.55 -2.90 -23.58
CA SER A 112 0.51 -1.90 -23.36
C SER A 112 -0.88 -2.55 -23.33
N CYS A 113 -1.86 -1.85 -22.74
CA CYS A 113 -3.26 -2.13 -23.04
C CYS A 113 -3.61 -1.48 -24.38
N PHE A 114 -4.58 -2.04 -25.10
CA PHE A 114 -4.95 -1.57 -26.43
C PHE A 114 -6.44 -1.28 -26.50
N ASP A 115 -6.79 -0.15 -27.11
CA ASP A 115 -8.18 0.17 -27.43
C ASP A 115 -8.68 -0.64 -28.64
N GLN A 116 -9.95 -0.43 -29.00
CA GLN A 116 -10.62 -1.07 -30.13
C GLN A 116 -9.95 -0.75 -31.49
N LYS A 117 -9.14 0.31 -31.55
CA LYS A 117 -8.43 0.79 -32.74
C LYS A 117 -6.95 0.38 -32.74
N GLY A 118 -6.48 -0.33 -31.71
CA GLY A 118 -5.11 -0.77 -31.55
C GLY A 118 -4.15 0.34 -31.05
N HIS A 119 -4.65 1.43 -30.47
CA HIS A 119 -3.83 2.43 -29.82
C HIS A 119 -3.45 1.99 -28.41
N GLU A 120 -2.25 2.37 -27.98
CA GLU A 120 -1.71 2.01 -26.67
C GLU A 120 -2.20 2.92 -25.54
N PHE A 121 -2.65 2.31 -24.45
CA PHE A 121 -3.13 2.98 -23.24
C PHE A 121 -2.55 2.35 -21.97
N ASP A 122 -2.65 3.09 -20.86
CA ASP A 122 -2.23 2.63 -19.54
C ASP A 122 -3.30 1.70 -18.92
N GLY A 123 -4.57 1.92 -19.26
CA GLY A 123 -5.69 1.03 -18.97
C GLY A 123 -6.60 0.89 -20.19
N SER A 124 -7.38 -0.20 -20.27
CA SER A 124 -8.45 -0.34 -21.25
C SER A 124 -9.51 -1.37 -20.84
N ILE A 125 -10.78 -1.13 -21.15
CA ILE A 125 -11.89 -2.10 -21.00
C ILE A 125 -11.92 -3.18 -22.07
N LEU A 126 -11.01 -3.14 -23.05
CA LEU A 126 -10.93 -4.09 -24.16
C LEU A 126 -9.74 -5.01 -23.96
N ALA A 127 -9.74 -5.74 -22.84
CA ALA A 127 -8.95 -6.95 -22.78
C ALA A 127 -9.45 -7.93 -23.86
N THR A 128 -8.70 -8.99 -24.11
CA THR A 128 -9.05 -10.03 -25.11
C THR A 128 -10.47 -10.60 -24.95
N ASP A 129 -11.10 -10.38 -23.79
CA ASP A 129 -12.38 -10.89 -23.36
C ASP A 129 -13.31 -9.73 -22.96
N VAL A 130 -14.62 -9.91 -23.18
CA VAL A 130 -15.64 -8.84 -23.12
C VAL A 130 -15.91 -8.33 -21.70
N ASP A 131 -15.43 -9.02 -20.67
CA ASP A 131 -15.74 -8.77 -19.26
C ASP A 131 -14.51 -8.38 -18.41
N ASP A 132 -13.44 -7.94 -19.08
CA ASP A 132 -12.15 -7.74 -18.44
C ASP A 132 -11.65 -6.31 -18.59
N VAL A 133 -10.97 -5.83 -17.54
CA VAL A 133 -10.22 -4.58 -17.56
C VAL A 133 -8.73 -4.88 -17.60
N CYS A 134 -8.05 -4.25 -18.55
CA CYS A 134 -6.61 -4.29 -18.71
C CYS A 134 -5.96 -3.09 -18.01
N MET A 135 -4.83 -3.31 -17.32
CA MET A 135 -3.90 -2.26 -16.92
C MET A 135 -2.46 -2.63 -17.29
N SER A 136 -1.67 -1.69 -17.80
CA SER A 136 -0.29 -1.93 -18.21
C SER A 136 0.68 -1.50 -17.11
N ALA A 137 1.16 -2.48 -16.34
CA ALA A 137 2.21 -2.25 -15.35
C ALA A 137 3.49 -1.70 -15.99
N LYS A 138 3.81 -2.12 -17.21
CA LYS A 138 4.96 -1.62 -17.97
C LYS A 138 4.88 -0.10 -18.17
N ARG A 139 3.76 0.40 -18.69
CA ARG A 139 3.62 1.83 -18.98
C ARG A 139 3.56 2.66 -17.70
N ILE A 140 2.85 2.18 -16.70
CA ILE A 140 2.75 2.86 -15.40
C ILE A 140 4.13 2.97 -14.74
N ALA A 141 4.95 1.91 -14.79
CA ALA A 141 6.32 1.92 -14.27
C ALA A 141 7.23 2.97 -14.92
N GLU A 142 6.94 3.37 -16.16
CA GLU A 142 7.71 4.38 -16.91
C GLU A 142 7.19 5.81 -16.70
N LYS A 143 5.96 5.98 -16.20
CA LYS A 143 5.25 7.27 -16.18
C LYS A 143 4.95 7.82 -14.79
N VAL A 144 4.91 6.99 -13.76
CA VAL A 144 4.43 7.39 -12.43
C VAL A 144 5.52 7.21 -11.39
N GLU A 145 5.78 8.26 -10.61
CA GLU A 145 6.66 8.21 -9.44
C GLU A 145 6.09 7.32 -8.33
N LEU A 146 6.99 6.61 -7.62
CA LEU A 146 6.63 5.62 -6.61
C LEU A 146 5.66 6.15 -5.54
N THR A 147 5.79 7.42 -5.16
CA THR A 147 4.94 8.08 -4.15
C THR A 147 3.50 8.32 -4.62
N GLU A 148 3.26 8.34 -5.93
CA GLU A 148 1.94 8.54 -6.55
C GLU A 148 1.33 7.24 -7.09
N LEU A 149 2.11 6.17 -7.14
CA LEU A 149 1.79 4.94 -7.87
C LEU A 149 0.44 4.35 -7.47
N ASP A 150 0.15 4.27 -6.18
CA ASP A 150 -1.10 3.68 -5.68
C ASP A 150 -2.32 4.51 -6.04
N ALA A 151 -2.22 5.83 -5.83
CA ALA A 151 -3.30 6.76 -6.10
C ALA A 151 -3.62 6.81 -7.59
N GLN A 152 -2.58 6.85 -8.45
CA GLN A 152 -2.74 6.83 -9.90
C GLN A 152 -3.31 5.51 -10.39
N SER A 153 -2.82 4.38 -9.87
CA SER A 153 -3.31 3.05 -10.25
C SER A 153 -4.79 2.88 -9.87
N ALA A 154 -5.18 3.30 -8.67
CA ALA A 154 -6.56 3.23 -8.20
C ALA A 154 -7.49 4.16 -8.99
N ALA A 155 -7.06 5.41 -9.24
CA ALA A 155 -7.82 6.36 -10.05
C ALA A 155 -8.00 5.86 -11.49
N LEU A 156 -6.94 5.36 -12.13
CA LEU A 156 -7.02 4.77 -13.47
C LEU A 156 -7.93 3.53 -13.49
N MET A 157 -7.85 2.65 -12.49
CA MET A 157 -8.77 1.50 -12.42
C MET A 157 -10.24 1.93 -12.31
N ILE A 158 -10.52 3.01 -11.58
CA ILE A 158 -11.87 3.60 -11.52
C ILE A 158 -12.31 4.11 -12.89
N HIS A 159 -11.42 4.77 -13.64
CA HIS A 159 -11.70 5.20 -15.02
C HIS A 159 -12.19 4.01 -15.85
N GLU A 160 -11.42 2.93 -15.88
CA GLU A 160 -11.76 1.74 -16.68
C GLU A 160 -13.06 1.06 -16.20
N PHE A 161 -13.26 0.90 -14.90
CA PHE A 161 -14.51 0.34 -14.38
C PHE A 161 -15.72 1.18 -14.78
N ILE A 162 -15.58 2.49 -14.86
CA ILE A 162 -16.67 3.40 -15.19
C ILE A 162 -16.98 3.39 -16.68
N GLU A 163 -15.96 3.37 -17.55
CA GLU A 163 -16.17 3.15 -18.97
C GLU A 163 -16.84 1.79 -19.23
N PHE A 164 -16.49 0.76 -18.45
CA PHE A 164 -17.16 -0.55 -18.50
C PHE A 164 -18.67 -0.46 -18.19
N PHE A 165 -19.08 0.47 -17.32
CA PHE A 165 -20.50 0.76 -17.03
C PHE A 165 -21.19 1.66 -18.08
N GLY A 166 -20.51 1.99 -19.18
CA GLY A 166 -21.07 2.70 -20.33
C GLY A 166 -21.04 4.22 -20.22
N LEU A 167 -20.18 4.78 -19.36
CA LEU A 167 -19.90 6.21 -19.34
C LEU A 167 -18.93 6.58 -20.48
N SER A 168 -18.94 7.85 -20.90
CA SER A 168 -17.96 8.35 -21.88
C SER A 168 -16.59 8.56 -21.24
N ASP A 169 -15.54 8.69 -22.07
CA ASP A 169 -14.19 9.03 -21.62
C ASP A 169 -14.17 10.35 -20.84
N GLU A 170 -14.90 11.36 -21.30
CA GLU A 170 -14.98 12.64 -20.59
C GLU A 170 -15.63 12.51 -19.20
N GLU A 171 -16.66 11.67 -19.06
CA GLU A 171 -17.29 11.37 -17.77
C GLU A 171 -16.35 10.55 -16.87
N ALA A 172 -15.66 9.57 -17.43
CA ALA A 172 -14.67 8.74 -16.73
C ALA A 172 -13.48 9.58 -16.23
N ILE A 173 -12.96 10.51 -17.04
CA ILE A 173 -11.89 11.45 -16.66
C ILE A 173 -12.34 12.33 -15.49
N GLN A 174 -13.56 12.86 -15.49
CA GLN A 174 -14.06 13.68 -14.38
C GLN A 174 -14.06 12.89 -13.06
N ILE A 175 -14.50 11.63 -13.10
CA ILE A 175 -14.50 10.78 -11.92
C ILE A 175 -13.08 10.36 -11.52
N GLN A 176 -12.20 10.09 -12.49
CA GLN A 176 -10.78 9.80 -12.27
C GLN A 176 -10.08 10.95 -11.53
N VAL A 177 -10.34 12.21 -11.90
CA VAL A 177 -9.79 13.39 -11.22
C VAL A 177 -10.26 13.45 -9.75
N LEU A 178 -11.55 13.23 -9.50
CA LEU A 178 -12.10 13.21 -8.14
C LEU A 178 -11.52 12.06 -7.30
N ALA A 179 -11.38 10.88 -7.91
CA ALA A 179 -10.76 9.72 -7.27
C ALA A 179 -9.29 9.95 -6.96
N LEU A 180 -8.53 10.54 -7.89
CA LEU A 180 -7.13 10.87 -7.68
C LEU A 180 -6.97 11.84 -6.52
N GLY A 181 -7.79 12.89 -6.46
CA GLY A 181 -7.81 13.83 -5.32
C GLY A 181 -8.15 13.15 -3.99
N HIS A 182 -9.01 12.13 -4.01
CA HIS A 182 -9.31 11.33 -2.82
C HIS A 182 -8.13 10.46 -2.37
N PHE A 183 -7.45 9.77 -3.29
CA PHE A 183 -6.34 8.88 -2.96
C PHE A 183 -5.01 9.62 -2.69
N GLN A 184 -4.83 10.80 -3.26
CA GLN A 184 -3.67 11.66 -2.99
C GLN A 184 -3.86 12.52 -1.74
N ALA A 185 -5.11 12.74 -1.30
CA ALA A 185 -5.34 13.42 -0.04
C ALA A 185 -4.61 12.64 1.05
N PRO A 186 -3.76 13.29 1.88
CA PRO A 186 -3.23 12.63 3.06
C PRO A 186 -4.42 12.06 3.82
N ALA A 187 -4.38 10.76 4.12
CA ALA A 187 -5.50 10.02 4.70
C ALA A 187 -6.21 10.93 5.71
N PRO A 188 -7.50 11.26 5.49
CA PRO A 188 -8.17 12.34 6.19
C PRO A 188 -7.91 12.15 7.68
N ALA A 189 -7.21 13.13 8.29
CA ALA A 189 -6.58 13.03 9.61
C ALA A 189 -7.33 12.04 10.48
N SER A 190 -6.83 10.80 10.43
CA SER A 190 -7.41 9.57 10.98
C SER A 190 -8.88 9.69 11.41
N VAL A 191 -9.82 9.19 10.60
CA VAL A 191 -11.26 9.16 10.93
C VAL A 191 -11.44 8.79 12.42
N THR A 192 -11.90 9.75 13.22
CA THR A 192 -12.29 9.55 14.61
C THR A 192 -13.55 8.69 14.57
N SER A 193 -13.38 7.38 14.59
CA SER A 193 -14.46 6.44 14.36
C SER A 193 -14.31 5.23 15.27
N THR A 194 -14.50 5.48 16.55
CA THR A 194 -15.21 4.55 17.44
C THR A 194 -16.03 5.29 18.49
N ALA A 195 -16.89 4.55 19.19
CA ALA A 195 -17.66 5.02 20.34
C ALA A 195 -16.81 5.73 21.42
N ASN A 196 -15.48 5.56 21.39
CA ASN A 196 -14.53 6.11 22.35
C ASN A 196 -13.76 7.34 21.82
N GLY A 197 -14.04 7.80 20.60
CA GLY A 197 -13.38 8.97 20.01
C GLY A 197 -11.94 8.75 19.57
N LEU A 198 -11.50 7.49 19.45
CA LEU A 198 -10.18 7.13 18.95
C LEU A 198 -10.18 7.05 17.42
N THR A 199 -9.00 7.27 16.84
CA THR A 199 -8.78 7.06 15.42
C THR A 199 -8.42 5.60 15.14
N LEU A 200 -8.69 5.09 13.94
CA LEU A 200 -8.34 3.71 13.56
C LEU A 200 -6.86 3.38 13.81
N ASP A 201 -5.96 4.32 13.56
CA ASP A 201 -4.53 4.20 13.82
C ASP A 201 -4.20 4.06 15.31
N GLN A 202 -4.87 4.86 16.15
CA GLN A 202 -4.75 4.77 17.61
C GLN A 202 -5.29 3.43 18.12
N GLU A 203 -6.41 2.96 17.58
CA GLU A 203 -6.98 1.66 17.94
C GLU A 203 -6.07 0.50 17.54
N LEU A 204 -5.52 0.56 16.33
CA LEU A 204 -4.55 -0.44 15.87
C LEU A 204 -3.34 -0.48 16.80
N CYS A 205 -2.82 0.69 17.19
CA CYS A 205 -1.72 0.75 18.13
C CYS A 205 -2.08 0.11 19.49
N ILE A 206 -3.24 0.48 20.06
CA ILE A 206 -3.71 -0.08 21.35
C ILE A 206 -3.91 -1.58 21.24
N ALA A 207 -4.54 -2.05 20.15
CA ALA A 207 -4.76 -3.47 19.89
C ALA A 207 -3.44 -4.23 19.86
N VAL A 208 -2.47 -3.76 19.08
CA VAL A 208 -1.13 -4.38 18.96
C VAL A 208 -0.39 -4.38 20.30
N LYS A 209 -0.42 -3.27 21.06
CA LYS A 209 0.16 -3.23 22.41
C LYS A 209 -0.52 -4.23 23.36
N SER A 210 -1.86 -4.27 23.36
CA SER A 210 -2.63 -5.15 24.24
C SER A 210 -2.42 -6.63 23.92
N LEU A 211 -2.17 -6.97 22.64
CA LEU A 211 -1.82 -8.32 22.21
C LEU A 211 -0.48 -8.77 22.83
N PHE A 212 0.49 -7.86 22.96
CA PHE A 212 1.85 -8.20 23.42
C PHE A 212 2.10 -8.00 24.91
N GLY A 213 1.24 -7.24 25.59
CA GLY A 213 1.08 -7.22 27.04
C GLY A 213 2.23 -6.59 27.84
N ARG A 214 1.85 -5.58 28.64
CA ARG A 214 2.28 -5.43 30.04
C ARG A 214 1.24 -4.72 30.92
N ASP A 215 0.19 -4.15 30.34
CA ASP A 215 -0.83 -3.43 31.11
C ASP A 215 -1.99 -4.34 31.47
N ASP A 216 -2.14 -4.63 32.78
CA ASP A 216 -3.11 -5.55 33.36
C ASP A 216 -4.60 -5.12 33.21
N TYR A 217 -4.88 -4.01 32.52
CA TYR A 217 -6.17 -3.31 32.58
C TYR A 217 -6.98 -3.28 31.27
N THR A 218 -6.46 -3.82 30.17
CA THR A 218 -7.21 -3.87 28.89
C THR A 218 -7.52 -5.31 28.47
N PRO A 219 -8.73 -5.59 27.94
CA PRO A 219 -8.99 -6.85 27.25
C PRO A 219 -7.92 -7.05 26.17
N ARG A 220 -7.30 -8.24 26.14
CA ARG A 220 -6.31 -8.57 25.11
C ARG A 220 -7.00 -8.58 23.76
N ALA A 221 -6.57 -7.71 22.85
CA ALA A 221 -6.93 -7.84 21.44
C ALA A 221 -6.44 -9.18 20.91
N THR A 222 -7.14 -9.70 19.91
CA THR A 222 -6.76 -10.88 19.15
C THR A 222 -6.03 -10.48 17.86
N VAL A 223 -5.36 -11.44 17.22
CA VAL A 223 -4.81 -11.26 15.87
C VAL A 223 -5.91 -10.84 14.88
N GLN A 224 -7.12 -11.36 15.04
CA GLN A 224 -8.24 -11.05 14.16
C GLN A 224 -8.71 -9.59 14.31
N ASP A 225 -8.71 -9.04 15.54
CA ASP A 225 -9.08 -7.63 15.76
C ASP A 225 -8.12 -6.68 15.03
N ILE A 226 -6.82 -7.00 15.08
CA ILE A 226 -5.77 -6.24 14.39
C ILE A 226 -5.95 -6.31 12.87
N LYS A 227 -6.23 -7.50 12.33
CA LYS A 227 -6.51 -7.68 10.89
C LYS A 227 -7.71 -6.85 10.44
N ILE A 228 -8.80 -6.88 11.20
CA ILE A 228 -10.01 -6.10 10.92
C ILE A 228 -9.72 -4.59 10.95
N LEU A 229 -8.91 -4.10 11.90
CA LEU A 229 -8.55 -2.69 11.97
C LEU A 229 -7.75 -2.26 10.73
N ILE A 230 -6.80 -3.08 10.29
CA ILE A 230 -6.02 -2.81 9.08
C ILE A 230 -6.89 -2.88 7.82
N GLU A 231 -7.78 -3.87 7.73
CA GLU A 231 -8.75 -3.99 6.63
C GLU A 231 -9.70 -2.79 6.56
N LYS A 232 -9.98 -2.14 7.70
CA LYS A 232 -10.75 -0.89 7.78
C LYS A 232 -9.92 0.36 7.45
N GLY A 233 -8.65 0.21 7.08
CA GLY A 233 -7.77 1.30 6.68
C GLY A 233 -6.87 1.83 7.79
N ALA A 234 -6.75 1.16 8.94
CA ALA A 234 -5.73 1.53 9.93
C ALA A 234 -4.32 1.32 9.37
N ASN A 235 -3.47 2.32 9.51
CA ASN A 235 -2.11 2.30 8.98
C ASN A 235 -1.15 1.65 9.99
N PRO A 236 -0.56 0.46 9.71
CA PRO A 236 0.38 -0.21 10.62
C PRO A 236 1.71 0.55 10.81
N ASN A 237 1.87 1.63 10.07
CA ASN A 237 3.06 2.47 10.02
C ASN A 237 2.86 3.83 10.68
N SER A 238 1.64 4.10 11.15
CA SER A 238 1.36 5.28 11.95
C SER A 238 2.13 5.25 13.26
N ALA A 239 2.51 6.42 13.76
CA ALA A 239 3.15 6.54 15.06
C ALA A 239 2.16 6.11 16.16
N CYS A 240 2.61 5.21 17.04
CA CYS A 240 1.85 4.83 18.22
C CYS A 240 1.83 5.97 19.25
N ILE A 241 0.75 6.74 19.27
CA ILE A 241 0.48 7.70 20.35
C ILE A 241 -0.30 6.97 21.44
N ASP A 242 0.16 7.07 22.69
CA ASP A 242 -0.57 6.48 23.81
C ASP A 242 -1.86 7.24 24.15
N VAL A 243 -2.76 6.61 24.90
CA VAL A 243 -4.08 7.18 25.28
C VAL A 243 -3.93 8.49 26.06
N ASP A 244 -2.82 8.64 26.79
CA ASP A 244 -2.48 9.85 27.56
C ASP A 244 -1.79 10.94 26.70
N GLY A 245 -1.71 10.77 25.38
CA GLY A 245 -1.00 11.67 24.47
C GLY A 245 0.53 11.61 24.58
N ARG A 246 1.06 10.69 25.39
CA ARG A 246 2.50 10.45 25.47
C ARG A 246 2.94 9.58 24.30
N THR A 247 3.89 10.05 23.52
CA THR A 247 4.58 9.21 22.56
C THR A 247 5.53 8.30 23.33
N HIS A 248 5.17 7.02 23.44
CA HIS A 248 6.17 6.02 23.79
C HIS A 248 7.15 5.98 22.63
N HIS A 249 8.42 6.24 22.92
CA HIS A 249 9.51 6.35 21.96
C HIS A 249 9.42 5.31 20.83
N LEU A 250 8.94 5.77 19.67
CA LEU A 250 9.40 5.37 18.34
C LEU A 250 9.14 3.91 17.95
N SER A 251 7.90 3.46 18.10
CA SER A 251 7.49 2.16 17.58
C SER A 251 6.11 2.24 16.94
N THR A 252 6.00 2.07 15.62
CA THR A 252 4.70 1.88 14.95
C THR A 252 4.12 0.50 15.31
N PRO A 253 2.83 0.22 15.02
CA PRO A 253 2.27 -1.13 15.14
C PRO A 253 3.16 -2.22 14.49
N MET A 254 3.71 -1.94 13.30
CA MET A 254 4.67 -2.82 12.61
C MET A 254 5.93 -3.07 13.44
N HIS A 255 6.56 -2.02 13.98
CA HIS A 255 7.78 -2.16 14.81
C HIS A 255 7.52 -3.03 16.04
N LEU A 256 6.38 -2.82 16.70
CA LEU A 256 5.98 -3.61 17.85
C LEU A 256 5.81 -5.08 17.48
N ALA A 257 5.05 -5.39 16.42
CA ALA A 257 4.82 -6.76 15.97
C ALA A 257 6.13 -7.47 15.59
N VAL A 258 6.98 -6.79 14.81
CA VAL A 258 8.30 -7.31 14.42
C VAL A 258 9.17 -7.59 15.64
N SER A 259 9.29 -6.64 16.57
CA SER A 259 10.16 -6.79 17.75
C SER A 259 9.75 -7.94 18.67
N LYS A 260 8.45 -8.28 18.71
CA LYS A 260 7.88 -9.32 19.58
C LYS A 260 7.72 -10.69 18.91
N SER A 261 7.88 -10.76 17.59
CA SER A 261 7.65 -11.98 16.80
C SER A 261 8.47 -13.21 17.24
N HIS A 262 9.62 -13.05 17.89
CA HIS A 262 10.41 -14.18 18.37
C HIS A 262 9.88 -14.81 19.67
N ALA A 263 9.10 -14.06 20.44
CA ALA A 263 8.63 -14.47 21.75
C ALA A 263 7.14 -14.82 21.75
N ILE A 264 6.37 -14.31 20.78
CA ILE A 264 4.92 -14.42 20.74
C ILE A 264 4.50 -14.83 19.33
N SER A 265 3.93 -16.03 19.18
CA SER A 265 3.44 -16.55 17.89
C SER A 265 2.44 -15.60 17.22
N ASP A 266 1.55 -15.01 18.00
CA ASP A 266 0.57 -14.03 17.50
C ASP A 266 1.24 -12.77 16.95
N ALA A 267 2.39 -12.36 17.51
CA ALA A 267 3.15 -11.22 17.01
C ALA A 267 3.83 -11.54 15.67
N GLU A 268 4.31 -12.77 15.50
CA GLU A 268 4.81 -13.27 14.23
C GLU A 268 3.72 -13.28 13.16
N GLU A 269 2.52 -13.79 13.47
CA GLU A 269 1.40 -13.79 12.54
C GLU A 269 0.99 -12.37 12.14
N VAL A 270 0.87 -11.45 13.10
CA VAL A 270 0.55 -10.04 12.84
C VAL A 270 1.64 -9.37 12.00
N ALA A 271 2.92 -9.59 12.31
CA ALA A 271 4.02 -9.03 11.56
C ALA A 271 4.01 -9.52 10.10
N LEU A 272 3.84 -10.82 9.88
CA LEU A 272 3.76 -11.41 8.54
C LEU A 272 2.55 -10.89 7.76
N PHE A 273 1.40 -10.70 8.42
CA PHE A 273 0.23 -10.09 7.80
C PHE A 273 0.51 -8.66 7.37
N MET A 274 1.02 -7.81 8.27
CA MET A 274 1.35 -6.42 7.96
C MET A 274 2.39 -6.31 6.84
N LEU A 275 3.42 -7.18 6.85
CA LEU A 275 4.44 -7.25 5.79
C LEU A 275 3.87 -7.74 4.46
N GLY A 276 2.84 -8.58 4.48
CA GLY A 276 2.12 -9.01 3.27
C GLY A 276 1.36 -7.87 2.59
N LEU A 277 0.88 -6.89 3.36
CA LEU A 277 0.22 -5.69 2.86
C LEU A 277 1.19 -4.58 2.46
N SER A 278 2.38 -4.60 3.08
CA SER A 278 3.41 -3.58 2.97
C SER A 278 4.46 -3.99 1.93
N ASN A 279 4.15 -3.82 0.65
CA ASN A 279 5.13 -4.01 -0.44
C ASN A 279 5.23 -2.70 -1.25
N PRO A 280 6.37 -1.97 -1.23
CA PRO A 280 7.64 -2.35 -0.62
C PRO A 280 7.53 -2.23 0.90
N VAL A 281 8.45 -2.85 1.67
CA VAL A 281 8.53 -2.58 3.12
C VAL A 281 8.73 -1.08 3.25
N PRO A 282 7.75 -0.36 3.81
CA PRO A 282 7.82 1.08 3.81
C PRO A 282 9.05 1.50 4.63
N ASP A 283 9.85 2.39 4.04
CA ASP A 283 10.99 3.07 4.69
C ASP A 283 10.43 4.05 5.72
N ILE A 284 9.76 3.51 6.75
CA ILE A 284 9.21 4.33 7.82
C ILE A 284 10.33 4.59 8.77
N ARG A 285 10.94 5.72 8.53
CA ARG A 285 11.54 6.53 9.58
C ARG A 285 10.38 7.03 10.42
N SER A 286 10.18 6.50 11.63
CA SER A 286 9.14 7.03 12.50
C SER A 286 9.54 8.44 12.92
N PHE A 287 8.93 9.44 12.29
CA PHE A 287 9.11 10.85 12.61
C PHE A 287 8.04 11.25 13.63
N ASP A 288 8.44 11.58 14.86
CA ASP A 288 7.59 12.36 15.76
C ASP A 288 7.84 13.84 15.47
N GLY A 289 6.92 14.46 14.73
CA GLY A 289 6.96 15.89 14.43
C GLY A 289 6.55 16.80 15.60
N GLN A 290 6.27 16.26 16.79
CA GLN A 290 5.70 17.04 17.90
C GLN A 290 6.48 16.99 19.22
N SER A 291 7.48 16.14 19.40
CA SER A 291 8.31 16.18 20.61
C SER A 291 9.73 16.72 20.35
N ASN A 292 10.13 17.72 21.13
CA ASN A 292 11.49 18.30 21.15
C ASN A 292 12.59 17.32 21.61
N TYR A 293 12.35 16.00 21.57
CA TYR A 293 13.25 15.00 22.15
C TYR A 293 13.30 13.72 21.30
N ASN A 294 14.37 13.61 20.52
CA ASN A 294 14.93 12.39 19.91
C ASN A 294 14.07 11.70 18.84
N VAL A 295 14.40 11.91 17.57
CA VAL A 295 13.93 11.06 16.48
C VAL A 295 14.82 9.83 16.42
N HIS A 296 14.29 8.62 16.58
CA HIS A 296 15.00 7.38 16.23
C HIS A 296 14.49 6.93 14.87
N GLU A 297 15.31 7.09 13.82
CA GLU A 297 15.02 6.52 12.50
C GLU A 297 15.39 5.03 12.47
N VAL A 298 14.73 4.22 13.28
CA VAL A 298 14.84 2.76 13.19
C VAL A 298 13.74 2.30 12.26
N THR A 299 14.07 1.55 11.21
CA THR A 299 13.06 0.95 10.33
C THR A 299 12.55 -0.38 10.89
N PRO A 300 11.41 -0.90 10.40
CA PRO A 300 10.98 -2.26 10.73
C PRO A 300 12.07 -3.29 10.40
N PHE A 301 12.82 -3.08 9.33
CA PHE A 301 13.94 -3.95 8.98
C PHE A 301 15.08 -3.89 10.00
N MET A 302 15.54 -2.71 10.41
CA MET A 302 16.53 -2.60 11.50
C MET A 302 16.02 -3.23 12.79
N THR A 303 14.71 -3.14 13.06
CA THR A 303 14.08 -3.78 14.22
C THR A 303 14.21 -5.31 14.17
N THR A 304 14.05 -5.92 12.98
CA THR A 304 14.30 -7.37 12.83
C THR A 304 15.74 -7.76 13.16
N ALA A 305 16.70 -6.90 12.81
CA ALA A 305 18.12 -7.12 13.01
C ALA A 305 18.59 -6.78 14.44
N LEU A 306 17.88 -5.90 15.16
CA LEU A 306 18.28 -5.47 16.50
C LEU A 306 17.64 -6.30 17.62
N PHE A 307 16.34 -6.60 17.50
CA PHE A 307 15.56 -7.20 18.60
C PHE A 307 15.35 -8.71 18.44
N GLY A 308 16.01 -9.32 17.46
CA GLY A 308 15.94 -10.76 17.30
C GLY A 308 14.54 -11.25 16.96
N ALA A 309 13.79 -10.58 16.06
CA ALA A 309 12.49 -11.03 15.47
C ALA A 309 12.45 -12.53 15.11
N SER A 310 11.31 -13.16 14.80
CA SER A 310 11.35 -14.56 14.32
C SER A 310 12.17 -14.68 13.02
N GLN A 311 12.77 -15.86 12.77
CA GLN A 311 13.52 -16.07 11.53
C GLN A 311 12.62 -15.92 10.29
N THR A 312 11.38 -16.40 10.37
CA THR A 312 10.37 -16.25 9.30
C THR A 312 10.11 -14.78 8.97
N VAL A 313 9.96 -13.92 9.99
CA VAL A 313 9.74 -12.48 9.81
C VAL A 313 10.99 -11.84 9.20
N PHE A 314 12.18 -12.18 9.69
CA PHE A 314 13.44 -11.67 9.12
C PHE A 314 13.59 -12.05 7.64
N ASP A 315 13.41 -13.32 7.29
CA ASP A 315 13.49 -13.81 5.91
C ASP A 315 12.44 -13.14 5.01
N LYS A 316 11.22 -12.93 5.52
CA LYS A 316 10.16 -12.23 4.80
C LYS A 316 10.52 -10.77 4.52
N VAL A 317 11.09 -10.06 5.49
CA VAL A 317 11.54 -8.68 5.29
C VAL A 317 12.69 -8.64 4.28
N LEU A 318 13.66 -9.54 4.38
CA LEU A 318 14.79 -9.60 3.45
C LEU A 318 14.32 -9.89 2.00
N ALA A 319 13.32 -10.76 1.84
CA ALA A 319 12.72 -11.07 0.54
C ALA A 319 11.97 -9.88 -0.10
N LEU A 320 11.66 -8.84 0.67
CA LEU A 320 11.08 -7.60 0.16
C LEU A 320 12.15 -6.60 -0.31
N ASN A 321 13.41 -7.04 -0.41
CA ASN A 321 14.57 -6.30 -0.92
C ASN A 321 14.73 -4.90 -0.29
N PRO A 322 14.83 -4.79 1.05
CA PRO A 322 15.00 -3.51 1.72
C PRO A 322 16.40 -2.93 1.44
N ASP A 323 16.58 -1.63 1.67
CA ASP A 323 17.92 -1.03 1.67
C ASP A 323 18.74 -1.59 2.84
N LEU A 324 19.68 -2.47 2.49
CA LEU A 324 20.57 -3.16 3.42
C LEU A 324 21.59 -2.25 4.12
N ASN A 325 21.77 -1.04 3.59
CA ASN A 325 22.78 -0.08 4.03
C ASN A 325 22.15 1.21 4.56
N LEU A 326 20.83 1.22 4.72
CA LEU A 326 20.13 2.30 5.37
C LEU A 326 20.72 2.50 6.77
N LYS A 327 20.97 3.75 7.11
CA LYS A 327 21.59 4.15 8.38
C LYS A 327 20.55 4.79 9.26
N SER A 328 20.39 4.32 10.49
CA SER A 328 19.50 4.98 11.44
C SER A 328 20.07 6.35 11.80
N GLN A 329 19.40 7.45 11.55
CA GLN A 329 19.85 8.75 12.07
C GLN A 329 19.09 9.07 13.35
N ARG A 330 19.79 9.73 14.28
CA ARG A 330 19.14 10.35 15.42
C ARG A 330 19.38 11.83 15.36
N GLU A 331 18.32 12.59 15.14
CA GLU A 331 18.37 14.04 15.18
C GLU A 331 17.77 14.55 16.49
N THR A 332 18.49 15.48 17.13
CA THR A 332 18.02 16.25 18.27
C THR A 332 17.81 17.68 17.82
N HIS A 333 16.55 18.10 17.74
CA HIS A 333 16.16 19.45 17.38
C HIS A 333 16.07 20.30 18.65
N TYR A 334 16.87 21.36 18.72
CA TYR A 334 16.88 22.29 19.85
C TYR A 334 15.86 23.42 19.63
N PRO A 335 15.28 24.00 20.71
CA PRO A 335 14.33 25.11 20.61
C PRO A 335 14.86 26.36 19.89
N ASP A 336 16.19 26.50 19.77
CA ASP A 336 16.85 27.59 19.04
C ASP A 336 17.06 27.30 17.54
N GLY A 337 16.50 26.20 17.03
CA GLY A 337 16.59 25.79 15.63
C GLY A 337 17.86 25.03 15.27
N ARG A 338 18.76 24.74 16.23
CA ARG A 338 19.92 23.87 15.97
C ARG A 338 19.46 22.41 15.88
N ILE A 339 20.11 21.66 14.98
CA ILE A 339 19.93 20.22 14.85
C ILE A 339 21.25 19.56 15.23
N PHE A 340 21.22 18.62 16.17
CA PHE A 340 22.35 17.78 16.53
C PHE A 340 22.08 16.34 16.07
N VAL A 341 22.89 15.87 15.15
CA VAL A 341 22.86 14.48 14.71
C VAL A 341 23.71 13.66 15.69
N ASP A 342 23.06 12.81 16.47
CA ASP A 342 23.72 11.87 17.38
C ASP A 342 24.23 10.66 16.58
N TYR A 343 25.47 10.81 16.09
CA TYR A 343 26.17 9.77 15.35
C TYR A 343 26.34 8.47 16.15
N SER A 344 26.27 8.47 17.48
CA SER A 344 26.56 7.30 18.33
C SER A 344 25.51 6.18 18.22
N SER A 345 24.39 6.45 17.55
CA SER A 345 23.28 5.52 17.35
C SER A 345 23.08 5.09 15.90
N ILE A 346 23.96 5.51 14.99
CA ILE A 346 23.83 5.16 13.58
C ILE A 346 24.30 3.74 13.37
N LYS A 347 23.37 2.83 13.10
CA LYS A 347 23.66 1.45 12.72
C LYS A 347 22.97 1.15 11.40
N THR A 348 23.67 0.45 10.52
CA THR A 348 23.02 -0.30 9.45
C THR A 348 22.32 -1.53 10.04
N PRO A 349 21.41 -2.19 9.31
CA PRO A 349 20.89 -3.50 9.70
C PRO A 349 22.01 -4.50 10.08
N LEU A 350 23.13 -4.52 9.35
CA LEU A 350 24.28 -5.36 9.67
C LEU A 350 24.93 -4.97 11.00
N GLY A 351 25.18 -3.68 11.22
CA GLY A 351 25.72 -3.18 12.49
C GLY A 351 24.79 -3.45 13.69
N ALA A 352 23.47 -3.39 13.47
CA ALA A 352 22.48 -3.75 14.49
C ALA A 352 22.53 -5.24 14.85
N ALA A 353 22.60 -6.13 13.85
CA ALA A 353 22.70 -7.57 14.06
C ALA A 353 23.99 -7.98 14.77
N ILE A 354 25.13 -7.42 14.38
CA ILE A 354 26.43 -7.66 15.02
C ILE A 354 26.39 -7.20 16.48
N TRP A 355 25.90 -5.98 16.73
CA TRP A 355 25.80 -5.45 18.08
C TRP A 355 24.90 -6.29 18.99
N ALA A 356 23.79 -6.80 18.45
CA ALA A 356 22.86 -7.68 19.17
C ALA A 356 23.37 -9.14 19.27
N SER A 357 24.56 -9.45 18.76
CA SER A 357 25.13 -10.81 18.73
C SER A 357 24.27 -11.83 17.97
N LEU A 358 23.56 -11.38 16.93
CA LEU A 358 22.71 -12.22 16.07
C LEU A 358 23.50 -12.71 14.84
N TRP A 359 24.50 -13.56 15.08
CA TRP A 359 25.50 -13.94 14.07
C TRP A 359 24.92 -14.51 12.79
N GLN A 360 23.94 -15.43 12.89
CA GLN A 360 23.29 -16.01 11.71
C GLN A 360 22.62 -14.96 10.82
N ARG A 361 22.04 -13.89 11.42
CA ARG A 361 21.44 -12.80 10.64
C ARG A 361 22.49 -11.90 10.03
N ALA A 362 23.55 -11.61 10.77
CA ALA A 362 24.66 -10.85 10.22
C ALA A 362 25.26 -11.56 9.00
N GLU A 363 25.41 -12.90 9.04
CA GLU A 363 25.81 -13.70 7.87
C GLU A 363 24.82 -13.55 6.70
N GLN A 364 23.51 -13.67 6.96
CA GLN A 364 22.48 -13.51 5.93
C GLN A 364 22.50 -12.11 5.30
N LEU A 365 22.73 -11.05 6.09
CA LEU A 365 22.82 -9.67 5.62
C LEU A 365 24.05 -9.46 4.72
N VAL A 366 25.21 -10.00 5.11
CA VAL A 366 26.42 -9.96 4.27
C VAL A 366 26.20 -10.72 2.96
N LEU A 367 25.61 -11.91 3.01
CA LEU A 367 25.29 -12.70 1.81
C LEU A 367 24.25 -12.01 0.91
N ALA A 368 23.36 -11.20 1.49
CA ALA A 368 22.41 -10.39 0.75
C ALA A 368 23.02 -9.11 0.16
N GLY A 369 24.26 -8.76 0.50
CA GLY A 369 25.00 -7.62 -0.05
C GLY A 369 25.07 -6.38 0.85
N SER A 370 24.90 -6.52 2.17
CA SER A 370 25.22 -5.43 3.11
C SER A 370 26.69 -5.00 2.99
N ASP A 371 26.92 -3.70 3.07
CA ASP A 371 28.23 -3.08 3.08
C ASP A 371 28.91 -3.31 4.44
N CYS A 372 30.03 -4.02 4.40
CA CYS A 372 30.86 -4.32 5.57
C CYS A 372 31.77 -3.17 6.02
N SER A 373 31.99 -2.18 5.16
CA SER A 373 32.98 -1.11 5.39
C SER A 373 32.45 0.01 6.26
N ASP A 374 31.12 0.17 6.33
CA ASP A 374 30.49 1.30 7.00
C ASP A 374 29.16 0.90 7.65
N ILE A 375 29.25 0.11 8.73
CA ILE A 375 28.06 -0.36 9.45
C ILE A 375 27.56 0.65 10.49
N GLY A 376 28.27 1.78 10.68
CA GLY A 376 27.92 2.79 11.65
C GLY A 376 29.09 3.42 12.39
N TYR A 377 28.74 4.20 13.43
CA TYR A 377 29.68 4.78 14.38
C TYR A 377 29.57 4.04 15.72
N TYR A 378 30.70 3.90 16.41
CA TYR A 378 30.75 3.26 17.71
C TYR A 378 31.30 4.22 18.75
N TYR A 379 30.61 4.34 19.88
CA TYR A 379 31.12 5.07 21.03
C TYR A 379 31.86 4.09 21.96
N ILE A 380 33.16 4.29 22.10
CA ILE A 380 33.96 3.56 23.07
C ILE A 380 34.09 4.42 24.32
N PRO A 381 33.61 3.97 25.50
CA PRO A 381 33.78 4.71 26.74
C PRO A 381 35.26 5.07 26.98
N GLY A 382 35.55 6.37 27.08
CA GLY A 382 36.90 6.89 27.28
C GLY A 382 37.71 7.19 26.01
N GLN A 383 37.27 6.75 24.82
CA GLN A 383 37.91 7.09 23.54
C GLN A 383 37.05 7.98 22.63
N GLY A 384 35.75 8.12 22.93
CA GLY A 384 34.83 8.95 22.16
C GLY A 384 34.20 8.21 20.99
N LEU A 385 33.64 8.98 20.05
CA LEU A 385 33.05 8.47 18.82
C LEU A 385 34.14 8.08 17.82
N MET A 386 34.20 6.81 17.46
CA MET A 386 35.03 6.30 16.37
C MET A 386 34.22 6.38 15.06
N PRO A 387 34.69 7.13 14.05
CA PRO A 387 34.05 7.16 12.74
C PRO A 387 34.35 5.88 11.95
N HIS A 388 33.32 5.36 11.27
CA HIS A 388 33.42 4.23 10.32
C HIS A 388 33.98 2.94 10.92
N VAL A 389 33.20 2.29 11.78
CA VAL A 389 33.58 0.96 12.28
C VAL A 389 33.20 -0.08 11.23
N SER A 390 34.18 -0.88 10.81
CA SER A 390 33.91 -2.00 9.92
C SER A 390 33.24 -3.16 10.65
N ALA A 391 32.56 -4.04 9.90
CA ALA A 391 31.88 -5.21 10.44
C ALA A 391 32.83 -6.08 11.27
N LEU A 392 34.07 -6.25 10.80
CA LEU A 392 35.07 -7.07 11.47
C LEU A 392 35.53 -6.46 12.79
N ALA A 393 35.78 -5.14 12.82
CA ALA A 393 36.17 -4.43 14.02
C ALA A 393 35.07 -4.51 15.09
N GLN A 394 33.82 -4.19 14.72
CA GLN A 394 32.71 -4.26 15.66
C GLN A 394 32.50 -5.69 16.17
N ALA A 395 32.52 -6.70 15.29
CA ALA A 395 32.35 -8.11 15.67
C ALA A 395 33.45 -8.58 16.64
N THR A 396 34.68 -8.13 16.44
CA THR A 396 35.80 -8.44 17.35
C THR A 396 35.56 -7.82 18.73
N ASP A 397 35.13 -6.56 18.78
CA ASP A 397 34.89 -5.83 20.03
C ASP A 397 33.76 -6.43 20.87
N VAL A 398 32.70 -6.94 20.21
CA VAL A 398 31.59 -7.61 20.90
C VAL A 398 31.83 -9.10 21.17
N GLY A 399 33.03 -9.60 20.86
CA GLY A 399 33.44 -10.98 21.15
C GLY A 399 32.78 -12.04 20.26
N ALA A 400 32.62 -11.76 18.96
CA ALA A 400 32.02 -12.70 18.03
C ALA A 400 32.83 -14.02 17.92
N PRO A 401 32.16 -15.15 17.66
CA PRO A 401 32.84 -16.43 17.48
C PRO A 401 33.86 -16.40 16.34
N THR A 402 34.98 -17.12 16.49
CA THR A 402 36.05 -17.17 15.48
C THR A 402 35.53 -17.53 14.08
N GLY A 403 34.57 -18.45 13.99
CA GLY A 403 33.95 -18.83 12.71
C GLY A 403 33.25 -17.67 12.00
N PHE A 404 32.58 -16.78 12.73
CA PHE A 404 31.94 -15.59 12.16
C PHE A 404 32.97 -14.55 11.72
N LEU A 405 34.04 -14.36 12.51
CA LEU A 405 35.15 -13.47 12.12
C LEU A 405 35.86 -13.94 10.85
N ASP A 406 36.06 -15.25 10.70
CA ASP A 406 36.66 -15.85 9.51
C ASP A 406 35.71 -15.75 8.30
N PHE A 407 34.40 -15.91 8.51
CA PHE A 407 33.39 -15.64 7.48
C PHE A 407 33.46 -14.19 6.97
N LEU A 408 33.47 -13.19 7.85
CA LEU A 408 33.56 -11.78 7.45
C LEU A 408 34.81 -11.51 6.60
N LYS A 409 35.97 -12.02 7.01
CA LYS A 409 37.22 -11.91 6.22
C LYS A 409 37.09 -12.56 4.84
N ALA A 410 36.45 -13.73 4.76
CA ALA A 410 36.24 -14.44 3.51
C ALA A 410 35.31 -13.67 2.54
N GLN A 411 34.39 -12.85 3.08
CA GLN A 411 33.53 -11.96 2.31
C GLN A 411 34.18 -10.60 1.98
N GLY A 412 35.46 -10.40 2.33
CA GLY A 412 36.18 -9.15 2.06
C GLY A 412 35.84 -8.01 3.02
N CYS A 413 35.25 -8.31 4.18
CA CYS A 413 35.02 -7.34 5.25
C CYS A 413 36.34 -7.11 5.99
N HIS A 414 36.88 -5.88 5.92
CA HIS A 414 38.22 -5.53 6.42
C HIS A 414 38.19 -4.86 7.79
#